data_AF-A0A1Y0ENH1-F1
#
_entry.id   AF-A0A1Y0ENH1-F1
#
_cell.length_a   1.000
_cell.length_b   1.000
_cell.length_c   1.000
_cell.angle_alpha   90.00
_cell.angle_beta   90.00
_cell.angle_gamma   90.00
#
_symmetry.space_group_name_H-M   'P 1'
#
loop_
_entity.id
_entity.type
_entity.pdbx_description
1 polymer ?
#
loop_
_entity_poly.entity_id
_entity_poly.type
_entity_poly.pdbx_seq_one_letter_code
_entity_poly.pdbx_strand_id
1 'polypeptide(L)'
;MALSIDGQRLATVCCDGFDVVRFHLQGTRSDPAFAHVHLGAGGLLWLNDVTVTPGQRVGLAVLAAGETAPAGQTLDLLYPDDGLDQDNQAEGEGSGPIEFDDRAAIDRVLNHVRGLPSHRAGYRFDWLDADGTRVSGSTAAAMHGITFSAVWNRFHPARVRVSLHTHTLASVGQRRRNDAAGQVTLARGDLMAGQSVSVTLSDSDNMEEGA
;
A
#
# COMPACT_ATOMS: atom_id res chain seq x y z
N MET A 1 6.68 -12.20 9.79
CA MET A 1 5.75 -11.05 9.90
C MET A 1 4.32 -11.57 9.94
N ALA A 2 3.43 -10.92 10.69
CA ALA A 2 2.03 -11.31 10.82
C ALA A 2 1.12 -10.10 10.59
N LEU A 3 0.06 -10.30 9.82
CA LEU A 3 -0.94 -9.29 9.52
C LEU A 3 -2.27 -9.65 10.18
N SER A 4 -2.97 -8.63 10.67
CA SER A 4 -4.30 -8.75 11.26
C SER A 4 -5.20 -7.58 10.86
N ILE A 5 -6.51 -7.82 10.84
CA ILE A 5 -7.55 -6.79 10.79
C ILE A 5 -8.44 -6.97 12.01
N ASP A 6 -8.66 -5.89 12.77
CA ASP A 6 -9.45 -5.89 14.01
C ASP A 6 -9.01 -6.98 15.01
N GLY A 7 -7.70 -7.26 15.04
CA GLY A 7 -7.09 -8.29 15.88
C GLY A 7 -7.18 -9.72 15.33
N GLN A 8 -7.97 -9.96 14.28
CA GLN A 8 -8.02 -11.25 13.60
C GLN A 8 -6.83 -11.39 12.66
N ARG A 9 -5.97 -12.37 12.91
CA ARG A 9 -4.82 -12.68 12.05
C ARG A 9 -5.29 -13.23 10.70
N LEU A 10 -4.82 -12.61 9.62
CA LEU A 10 -5.15 -12.98 8.25
C LEU A 10 -4.04 -13.77 7.58
N ALA A 11 -2.78 -13.37 7.79
CA ALA A 11 -1.64 -14.04 7.21
C ALA A 11 -0.38 -13.92 8.07
N THR A 12 0.51 -14.87 7.90
CA THR A 12 1.89 -14.86 8.39
C THR A 12 2.83 -15.19 7.25
N VAL A 13 3.97 -14.51 7.22
CA VAL A 13 5.05 -14.76 6.25
C VAL A 13 6.33 -14.95 7.03
N CYS A 14 6.94 -16.11 6.88
CA CYS A 14 8.33 -16.34 7.27
C CYS A 14 9.23 -15.56 6.31
N CYS A 15 10.18 -14.81 6.86
CA CYS A 15 11.11 -14.01 6.06
C CYS A 15 12.29 -14.83 5.54
N ASP A 16 12.49 -16.05 6.07
CA ASP A 16 13.60 -16.92 5.69
C ASP A 16 13.50 -17.31 4.21
N GLY A 17 14.62 -17.25 3.50
CA GLY A 17 14.69 -17.56 2.07
C GLY A 17 14.23 -16.43 1.15
N PHE A 18 13.79 -15.27 1.68
CA PHE A 18 13.43 -14.11 0.88
C PHE A 18 14.47 -12.99 1.00
N ASP A 19 14.60 -12.20 -0.07
CA ASP A 19 15.43 -10.99 -0.06
C ASP A 19 14.70 -9.80 0.56
N VAL A 20 13.40 -9.69 0.26
CA VAL A 20 12.52 -8.61 0.70
C VAL A 20 11.11 -9.15 0.91
N VAL A 21 10.50 -8.79 2.03
CA VAL A 21 9.07 -8.98 2.31
C VAL A 21 8.44 -7.60 2.45
N ARG A 22 7.32 -7.37 1.76
CA ARG A 22 6.60 -6.10 1.75
C ARG A 22 5.16 -6.28 2.15
N PHE A 23 4.69 -5.36 2.95
CA PHE A 23 3.29 -5.16 3.27
C PHE A 23 2.89 -3.76 2.84
N HIS A 24 1.69 -3.64 2.27
CA HIS A 24 1.09 -2.37 1.91
C HIS A 24 -0.38 -2.36 2.32
N LEU A 25 -0.80 -1.28 2.97
CA LEU A 25 -2.19 -0.83 3.01
C LEU A 25 -2.27 0.45 2.19
N GLN A 26 -3.09 0.48 1.15
CA GLN A 26 -3.20 1.60 0.24
C GLN A 26 -4.65 2.01 0.05
N GLY A 27 -4.92 3.31 0.08
CA GLY A 27 -6.20 3.88 -0.29
C GLY A 27 -6.00 5.08 -1.20
N THR A 28 -6.86 5.23 -2.21
CA THR A 28 -6.89 6.43 -3.06
C THR A 28 -8.28 7.06 -3.07
N ARG A 29 -8.38 8.30 -3.53
CA ARG A 29 -9.66 9.01 -3.60
C ARG A 29 -10.50 8.62 -4.81
N SER A 30 -9.90 8.04 -5.83
CA SER A 30 -10.55 7.63 -7.07
C SER A 30 -10.94 6.15 -7.09
N ASP A 31 -10.50 5.38 -6.08
CA ASP A 31 -10.90 3.99 -5.94
C ASP A 31 -12.27 3.89 -5.25
N PRO A 32 -13.25 3.17 -5.85
CA PRO A 32 -14.51 2.86 -5.19
C PRO A 32 -14.33 2.16 -3.84
N ALA A 33 -13.37 1.23 -3.74
CA ALA A 33 -13.04 0.56 -2.48
C ALA A 33 -12.21 1.50 -1.57
N PHE A 34 -12.40 1.35 -0.26
CA PHE A 34 -11.86 2.31 0.70
C PHE A 34 -10.34 2.18 0.84
N ALA A 35 -9.85 1.00 1.14
CA ALA A 35 -8.42 0.71 1.12
C ALA A 35 -8.19 -0.78 0.90
N HIS A 36 -6.96 -1.12 0.54
CA HIS A 36 -6.57 -2.43 0.05
C HIS A 36 -5.30 -2.86 0.76
N VAL A 37 -5.26 -4.11 1.19
CA VAL A 37 -4.10 -4.71 1.84
C VAL A 37 -3.46 -5.76 0.94
N HIS A 38 -2.14 -5.67 0.82
CA HIS A 38 -1.30 -6.62 0.12
C HIS A 38 -0.09 -7.03 0.96
N LEU A 39 0.26 -8.32 0.90
CA LEU A 39 1.43 -8.89 1.55
C LEU A 39 2.16 -9.81 0.58
N GLY A 40 3.41 -9.50 0.27
CA GLY A 40 4.19 -10.16 -0.79
C GLY A 40 5.69 -10.21 -0.54
N ALA A 41 6.39 -11.11 -1.22
CA ALA A 41 7.83 -11.36 -1.11
C ALA A 41 8.32 -12.18 -2.31
N GLY A 42 9.44 -11.78 -2.92
CA GLY A 42 10.13 -12.60 -3.93
C GLY A 42 9.29 -13.12 -5.10
N GLY A 43 8.25 -12.39 -5.54
CA GLY A 43 7.34 -12.82 -6.61
C GLY A 43 6.14 -13.66 -6.15
N LEU A 44 6.03 -13.94 -4.84
CA LEU A 44 4.87 -14.56 -4.20
C LEU A 44 3.96 -13.50 -3.56
N LEU A 45 2.65 -13.74 -3.61
CA LEU A 45 1.59 -12.95 -2.96
C LEU A 45 0.82 -13.83 -1.98
N TRP A 46 0.66 -13.38 -0.73
CA TRP A 46 0.00 -14.15 0.33
C TRP A 46 -1.43 -13.74 0.60
N LEU A 47 -1.72 -12.47 0.36
CA LEU A 47 -3.06 -11.93 0.46
C LEU A 47 -3.36 -11.23 -0.84
N ASN A 48 -4.30 -11.83 -1.56
CA ASN A 48 -5.01 -11.14 -2.63
C ASN A 48 -5.78 -10.01 -2.01
N ASP A 49 -5.88 -8.95 -2.79
CA ASP A 49 -6.45 -7.67 -2.42
C ASP A 49 -7.57 -7.73 -1.34
N VAL A 50 -7.20 -7.52 -0.08
CA VAL A 50 -8.18 -7.50 1.02
C VAL A 50 -8.68 -6.08 1.18
N THR A 51 -9.96 -5.87 0.87
CA THR A 51 -10.62 -4.59 1.12
C THR A 51 -10.77 -4.35 2.62
N VAL A 52 -10.34 -3.17 3.05
CA VAL A 52 -10.49 -2.64 4.39
C VAL A 52 -11.61 -1.62 4.37
N THR A 53 -12.53 -1.69 5.33
CA THR A 53 -13.61 -0.70 5.48
C THR A 53 -13.18 0.43 6.41
N PRO A 54 -13.82 1.63 6.32
CA PRO A 54 -13.53 2.73 7.23
C PRO A 54 -13.63 2.31 8.71
N GLY A 55 -12.64 2.70 9.50
CA GLY A 55 -12.57 2.45 10.95
C GLY A 55 -11.96 1.11 11.35
N GLN A 56 -11.67 0.21 10.40
CA GLN A 56 -10.98 -1.04 10.72
C GLN A 56 -9.52 -0.81 11.08
N ARG A 57 -9.03 -1.54 12.08
CA ARG A 57 -7.65 -1.50 12.53
C ARG A 57 -6.83 -2.55 11.80
N VAL A 58 -5.88 -2.10 10.98
CA VAL A 58 -4.90 -2.97 10.33
C VAL A 58 -3.65 -3.04 11.19
N GLY A 59 -3.31 -4.24 11.67
CA GLY A 59 -2.16 -4.49 12.55
C GLY A 59 -1.09 -5.33 11.87
N LEU A 60 0.17 -4.95 12.08
CA LEU A 60 1.34 -5.69 11.64
C LEU A 60 2.23 -6.02 12.85
N ALA A 61 2.57 -7.29 13.03
CA ALA A 61 3.46 -7.76 14.08
C ALA A 61 4.70 -8.46 13.51
N VAL A 62 5.86 -8.24 14.14
CA VAL A 62 7.09 -8.98 13.85
C VAL A 62 7.19 -10.11 14.86
N LEU A 63 6.99 -11.33 14.40
CA LEU A 63 7.10 -12.51 15.26
C LEU A 63 8.56 -12.97 15.33
N ALA A 64 9.00 -13.46 16.49
CA ALA A 64 10.34 -14.02 16.67
C ALA A 64 10.55 -15.30 15.83
N ALA A 65 9.49 -16.07 15.66
CA ALA A 65 9.41 -17.22 14.78
C ALA A 65 7.98 -17.34 14.26
N GLY A 66 7.80 -18.01 13.14
CA GLY A 66 6.48 -18.28 12.60
C GLY A 66 6.58 -19.00 11.26
N GLU A 67 5.55 -19.76 10.98
CA GLU A 67 5.37 -20.37 9.67
C GLU A 67 4.64 -19.41 8.73
N THR A 68 4.87 -19.62 7.45
CA THR A 68 4.13 -18.94 6.41
C THR A 68 2.74 -19.56 6.27
N ALA A 69 1.69 -18.76 6.46
CA ALA A 69 0.31 -19.21 6.32
C ALA A 69 -0.60 -18.04 5.86
N PRO A 70 -1.42 -18.20 4.82
CA PRO A 70 -1.50 -19.37 3.93
C PRO A 70 -0.21 -19.56 3.11
N ALA A 71 -0.14 -20.61 2.28
CA ALA A 71 0.91 -20.70 1.28
C ALA A 71 0.75 -19.53 0.29
N GLY A 72 1.85 -18.87 -0.07
CA GLY A 72 1.84 -17.80 -1.05
C GLY A 72 1.47 -18.32 -2.43
N GLN A 73 0.86 -17.48 -3.25
CA GLN A 73 0.49 -17.76 -4.62
C GLN A 73 1.47 -17.05 -5.56
N THR A 74 1.88 -17.71 -6.64
CA THR A 74 2.60 -17.07 -7.74
C THR A 74 1.63 -16.25 -8.59
N LEU A 75 2.15 -15.33 -9.40
CA LEU A 75 1.32 -14.58 -10.35
C LEU A 75 0.56 -15.52 -11.30
N ASP A 76 1.23 -16.56 -11.83
CA ASP A 76 0.60 -17.55 -12.72
C ASP A 76 -0.58 -18.29 -12.07
N LEU A 77 -0.56 -18.48 -10.74
CA LEU A 77 -1.65 -19.13 -10.01
C LEU A 77 -2.83 -18.19 -9.77
N LEU A 78 -2.56 -16.89 -9.66
CA LEU A 78 -3.57 -15.85 -9.48
C LEU A 78 -4.27 -15.52 -10.79
N TYR A 79 -3.51 -15.64 -11.88
CA TYR A 79 -3.86 -15.20 -13.20
C TYR A 79 -3.57 -16.32 -14.22
N PRO A 80 -4.28 -17.46 -14.11
CA PRO A 80 -4.02 -18.63 -14.95
C PRO A 80 -4.42 -18.41 -16.42
N ASP A 81 -5.35 -17.49 -16.65
CA ASP A 81 -5.91 -17.16 -17.97
C ASP A 81 -5.32 -15.85 -18.55
N ASP A 82 -4.43 -15.20 -17.80
CA ASP A 82 -3.64 -14.10 -18.35
C ASP A 82 -2.61 -14.75 -19.25
N GLY A 83 -2.99 -14.97 -20.50
CA GLY A 83 -2.08 -15.25 -21.58
C GLY A 83 -1.01 -14.15 -21.63
N LEU A 84 0.06 -14.34 -20.85
CA LEU A 84 1.39 -13.85 -21.17
C LEU A 84 1.94 -14.57 -22.41
N ASP A 85 1.11 -15.38 -23.07
CA ASP A 85 1.20 -15.69 -24.48
C ASP A 85 1.29 -14.39 -25.28
N GLN A 86 2.20 -14.43 -26.24
CA GLN A 86 2.75 -13.31 -26.99
C GLN A 86 1.74 -12.61 -27.94
N ASP A 87 0.44 -12.83 -27.74
CA ASP A 87 -0.64 -12.47 -28.67
C ASP A 87 -1.43 -11.21 -28.27
N ASN A 88 -1.20 -10.65 -27.06
CA ASN A 88 -1.68 -9.30 -26.71
C ASN A 88 -0.90 -8.15 -27.41
N GLN A 89 -0.21 -8.43 -28.51
CA GLN A 89 0.39 -7.41 -29.39
C GLN A 89 -0.52 -6.99 -30.57
N ALA A 90 -1.65 -7.65 -30.77
CA ALA A 90 -2.55 -7.34 -31.88
C ALA A 90 -3.94 -6.96 -31.34
N GLU A 91 -4.08 -5.71 -30.89
CA GLU A 91 -5.27 -4.84 -31.03
C GLU A 91 -5.22 -3.71 -29.98
N GLY A 92 -4.31 -2.76 -30.22
CA GLY A 92 -4.20 -1.55 -29.42
C GLY A 92 -2.85 -0.90 -29.63
N GLU A 93 -2.77 0.07 -30.55
CA GLU A 93 -1.62 0.96 -30.62
C GLU A 93 -1.41 1.63 -29.23
N GLY A 94 -0.46 1.12 -28.44
CA GLY A 94 0.04 1.82 -27.25
C GLY A 94 -0.06 1.12 -25.88
N SER A 95 -0.30 -0.19 -25.80
CA SER A 95 -0.34 -0.94 -24.52
C SER A 95 0.93 -1.73 -24.21
N GLY A 96 2.10 -1.26 -24.65
CA GLY A 96 3.36 -1.71 -24.05
C GLY A 96 3.45 -1.27 -22.58
N PRO A 97 4.28 -1.92 -21.73
CA PRO A 97 4.55 -1.38 -20.40
C PRO A 97 4.98 0.07 -20.54
N ILE A 98 4.31 0.97 -19.82
CA ILE A 98 4.64 2.40 -19.87
C ILE A 98 6.10 2.52 -19.47
N GLU A 99 6.94 2.82 -20.46
CA GLU A 99 8.30 3.21 -20.17
C GLU A 99 8.20 4.49 -19.35
N PHE A 100 8.68 4.46 -18.11
CA PHE A 100 8.63 5.63 -17.22
C PHE A 100 9.43 6.84 -17.75
N ASP A 101 10.04 6.75 -18.93
CA ASP A 101 10.66 7.84 -19.68
C ASP A 101 9.74 8.49 -20.72
N ASP A 102 8.61 7.85 -21.08
CA ASP A 102 7.58 8.46 -21.92
C ASP A 102 6.71 9.39 -21.08
N ARG A 103 7.09 10.67 -21.09
CA ARG A 103 6.35 11.73 -20.38
C ARG A 103 4.90 11.86 -20.88
N ALA A 104 4.67 11.68 -22.18
CA ALA A 104 3.33 11.78 -22.75
C ALA A 104 2.44 10.62 -22.27
N ALA A 105 2.98 9.40 -22.16
CA ALA A 105 2.26 8.28 -21.55
C ALA A 105 1.94 8.52 -20.08
N ILE A 106 2.90 9.03 -19.29
CA ILE A 106 2.65 9.39 -17.90
C ILE A 106 1.54 10.45 -17.81
N ASP A 107 1.60 11.51 -18.61
CA ASP A 107 0.59 12.57 -18.59
C ASP A 107 -0.80 12.06 -19.02
N ARG A 108 -0.89 11.10 -19.97
CA ARG A 108 -2.16 10.42 -20.31
C ARG A 108 -2.74 9.67 -19.12
N VAL A 109 -1.94 8.88 -18.41
CA VAL A 109 -2.40 8.16 -17.22
C VAL A 109 -2.84 9.13 -16.12
N LEU A 110 -2.05 10.17 -15.84
CA LEU A 110 -2.40 11.16 -14.84
C LEU A 110 -3.71 11.89 -15.20
N ASN A 111 -3.92 12.23 -16.47
CA ASN A 111 -5.15 12.85 -16.94
C ASN A 111 -6.35 11.91 -16.84
N HIS A 112 -6.17 10.63 -17.14
CA HIS A 112 -7.20 9.61 -16.93
C HIS A 112 -7.60 9.54 -15.45
N VAL A 113 -6.62 9.43 -14.54
CA VAL A 113 -6.88 9.38 -13.09
C VAL A 113 -7.55 10.67 -12.57
N ARG A 114 -7.22 11.84 -13.12
CA ARG A 114 -7.90 13.11 -12.80
C ARG A 114 -9.37 13.12 -13.22
N GLY A 115 -9.73 12.39 -14.28
CA GLY A 115 -11.09 12.27 -14.78
C GLY A 115 -11.95 11.26 -14.03
N LEU A 116 -11.36 10.43 -13.16
CA LEU A 116 -12.11 9.45 -12.38
C LEU A 116 -12.96 10.14 -11.29
N PRO A 117 -14.16 9.62 -10.97
CA PRO A 117 -14.95 10.11 -9.86
C PRO A 117 -14.16 10.10 -8.55
N SER A 118 -14.31 11.14 -7.74
CA SER A 118 -13.78 11.13 -6.38
C SER A 118 -14.83 10.49 -5.45
N HIS A 119 -14.46 9.39 -4.79
CA HIS A 119 -15.32 8.66 -3.86
C HIS A 119 -15.20 9.18 -2.42
N ARG A 120 -14.17 9.98 -2.11
CA ARG A 120 -13.90 10.50 -0.77
C ARG A 120 -13.04 11.76 -0.80
N ALA A 121 -13.21 12.62 0.21
CA ALA A 121 -12.46 13.87 0.34
C ALA A 121 -11.00 13.65 0.76
N GLY A 122 -10.73 12.59 1.51
CA GLY A 122 -9.44 12.26 2.09
C GLY A 122 -9.56 11.17 3.15
N TYR A 123 -8.48 10.96 3.89
CA TYR A 123 -8.38 9.95 4.93
C TYR A 123 -8.06 10.61 6.26
N ARG A 124 -8.76 10.18 7.32
CA ARG A 124 -8.27 10.28 8.69
C ARG A 124 -7.45 9.04 8.99
N PHE A 125 -6.39 9.21 9.78
CA PHE A 125 -5.54 8.11 10.19
C PHE A 125 -5.27 8.16 11.68
N ASP A 126 -5.11 6.96 12.24
CA ASP A 126 -4.66 6.74 13.59
C ASP A 126 -3.57 5.67 13.58
N TRP A 127 -2.34 6.07 13.91
CA TRP A 127 -1.18 5.21 14.00
C TRP A 127 -0.86 4.95 15.45
N LEU A 128 -0.69 3.69 15.82
CA LEU A 128 -0.20 3.26 17.12
C LEU A 128 1.10 2.46 16.92
N ASP A 129 2.20 3.02 17.41
CA ASP A 129 3.53 2.42 17.32
C ASP A 129 3.76 1.39 18.46
N ALA A 130 4.86 0.63 18.35
CA ALA A 130 5.20 -0.44 19.26
C ALA A 130 5.50 0.00 20.70
N ASP A 131 5.91 1.25 20.88
CA ASP A 131 6.15 1.87 22.19
C ASP A 131 4.88 2.49 22.81
N GLY A 132 3.73 2.39 22.12
CA GLY A 132 2.47 3.00 22.51
C GLY A 132 2.31 4.45 22.05
N THR A 133 3.29 5.02 21.33
CA THR A 133 3.17 6.35 20.73
C THR A 133 2.05 6.34 19.71
N ARG A 134 1.14 7.32 19.85
CA ARG A 134 0.00 7.50 18.96
C ARG A 134 0.17 8.75 18.11
N VAL A 135 -0.01 8.60 16.80
CA VAL A 135 -0.01 9.71 15.83
C VAL A 135 -1.32 9.66 15.05
N SER A 136 -2.12 10.71 15.18
CA SER A 136 -3.41 10.81 14.48
C SER A 136 -3.45 12.09 13.64
N GLY A 137 -4.17 12.05 12.53
CA GLY A 137 -4.30 13.21 11.66
C GLY A 137 -5.24 12.97 10.48
N SER A 138 -5.18 13.87 9.52
CA SER A 138 -5.92 13.76 8.26
C SER A 138 -5.05 14.15 7.07
N THR A 139 -5.34 13.57 5.92
CA THR A 139 -4.71 13.97 4.66
C THR A 139 -5.28 15.31 4.21
N ALA A 140 -4.43 16.21 3.71
CA ALA A 140 -4.88 17.45 3.11
C ALA A 140 -5.73 17.19 1.85
N ALA A 141 -6.64 18.11 1.51
CA ALA A 141 -7.53 17.99 0.34
C ALA A 141 -6.80 17.87 -1.01
N ALA A 142 -5.54 18.30 -1.11
CA ALA A 142 -4.71 18.15 -2.31
C ALA A 142 -4.11 16.73 -2.46
N MET A 143 -4.20 15.90 -1.43
CA MET A 143 -3.68 14.54 -1.45
C MET A 143 -4.62 13.62 -2.23
N HIS A 144 -4.03 12.71 -3.00
CA HIS A 144 -4.74 11.74 -3.82
C HIS A 144 -4.89 10.40 -3.11
N GLY A 145 -3.89 9.98 -2.33
CA GLY A 145 -3.93 8.70 -1.63
C GLY A 145 -3.02 8.63 -0.43
N ILE A 146 -3.27 7.62 0.39
CA ILE A 146 -2.53 7.28 1.60
C ILE A 146 -1.98 5.86 1.47
N THR A 147 -0.80 5.63 2.04
CA THR A 147 -0.16 4.33 2.01
C THR A 147 0.59 4.10 3.32
N PHE A 148 0.22 3.03 4.01
CA PHE A 148 1.01 2.43 5.06
C PHE A 148 1.84 1.30 4.43
N SER A 149 3.16 1.36 4.61
CA SER A 149 4.08 0.34 4.12
C SER A 149 4.92 -0.24 5.24
N ALA A 150 5.24 -1.52 5.11
CA ALA A 150 6.24 -2.17 5.92
C ALA A 150 7.17 -3.00 5.05
N VAL A 151 8.47 -2.87 5.29
CA VAL A 151 9.51 -3.52 4.49
C VAL A 151 10.51 -4.19 5.41
N TRP A 152 10.60 -5.50 5.29
CA TRP A 152 11.70 -6.30 5.79
C TRP A 152 12.66 -6.59 4.64
N ASN A 153 13.97 -6.60 4.90
CA ASN A 153 14.95 -7.03 3.92
C ASN A 153 16.09 -7.84 4.58
N ARG A 154 16.67 -8.76 3.81
CA ARG A 154 17.72 -9.68 4.28
C ARG A 154 18.98 -9.00 4.80
N PHE A 155 19.25 -7.76 4.35
CA PHE A 155 20.43 -7.00 4.78
C PHE A 155 20.27 -6.41 6.18
N HIS A 156 19.03 -6.34 6.67
CA HIS A 156 18.71 -5.86 8.01
C HIS A 156 17.65 -6.76 8.67
N PRO A 157 17.97 -8.04 8.91
CA PRO A 157 16.97 -9.05 9.23
C PRO A 157 16.30 -8.85 10.59
N ALA A 158 16.94 -8.09 11.49
CA ALA A 158 16.41 -7.78 12.81
C ALA A 158 15.33 -6.69 12.82
N ARG A 159 15.15 -5.94 11.73
CA ARG A 159 14.24 -4.79 11.68
C ARG A 159 13.27 -4.86 10.50
N VAL A 160 12.04 -4.40 10.75
CA VAL A 160 11.05 -4.08 9.73
C VAL A 160 10.83 -2.57 9.75
N ARG A 161 11.14 -1.91 8.64
CA ARG A 161 10.85 -0.47 8.53
C ARG A 161 9.39 -0.27 8.23
N VAL A 162 8.74 0.60 8.97
CA VAL A 162 7.32 0.94 8.80
C VAL A 162 7.17 2.43 8.51
N SER A 163 6.27 2.79 7.60
CA SER A 163 5.99 4.19 7.30
C SER A 163 4.56 4.42 6.82
N LEU A 164 3.97 5.51 7.25
CA LEU A 164 2.71 6.03 6.74
C LEU A 164 3.01 7.28 5.93
N HIS A 165 2.54 7.34 4.69
CA HIS A 165 2.71 8.50 3.83
C HIS A 165 1.47 8.78 3.02
N THR A 166 1.32 10.03 2.62
CA THR A 166 0.31 10.49 1.68
C THR A 166 0.99 11.02 0.43
N HIS A 167 0.30 10.98 -0.70
CA HIS A 167 0.86 11.42 -1.97
C HIS A 167 -0.14 12.22 -2.79
N THR A 168 0.35 13.21 -3.54
CA THR A 168 -0.41 13.88 -4.60
C THR A 168 -0.32 13.06 -5.88
N LEU A 169 -1.29 13.24 -6.78
CA LEU A 169 -1.23 12.60 -8.08
C LEU A 169 0.00 13.06 -8.89
N ALA A 170 0.43 14.31 -8.72
CA ALA A 170 1.64 14.84 -9.37
C ALA A 170 2.91 14.09 -8.94
N SER A 171 3.01 13.70 -7.66
CA SER A 171 4.18 12.96 -7.16
C SER A 171 4.32 11.55 -7.76
N VAL A 172 3.21 10.92 -8.15
CA VAL A 172 3.21 9.60 -8.80
C VAL A 172 3.94 9.65 -10.14
N GLY A 173 3.71 10.71 -10.93
CA GLY A 173 4.38 10.92 -12.22
C GLY A 173 5.81 11.45 -12.13
N GLN A 174 6.36 11.67 -10.93
CA GLN A 174 7.69 12.23 -10.70
C GLN A 174 8.66 11.24 -10.03
N ARG A 175 8.25 9.99 -9.76
CA ARG A 175 9.02 8.97 -9.01
C ARG A 175 10.42 8.63 -9.56
N ARG A 176 10.84 9.18 -10.70
CA ARG A 176 12.23 9.10 -11.21
C ARG A 176 13.18 10.15 -10.62
N ARG A 177 12.70 11.14 -9.87
CA ARG A 177 13.54 12.12 -9.16
C ARG A 177 13.12 12.16 -7.70
N ASN A 178 14.11 12.27 -6.80
CA ASN A 178 13.95 12.45 -5.35
C ASN A 178 13.24 13.77 -4.95
N ASP A 179 12.34 14.30 -5.79
CA ASP A 179 11.56 15.48 -5.48
C ASP A 179 10.44 15.08 -4.51
N ALA A 180 10.71 15.33 -3.23
CA ALA A 180 9.79 15.19 -2.11
C ALA A 180 8.55 16.11 -2.19
N ALA A 181 8.35 16.84 -3.30
CA ALA A 181 7.36 17.91 -3.45
C ALA A 181 5.88 17.44 -3.50
N GLY A 182 5.61 16.16 -3.31
CA GLY A 182 4.23 15.68 -3.24
C GLY A 182 4.02 14.37 -2.50
N GLN A 183 5.04 13.81 -1.83
CA GLN A 183 4.88 12.72 -0.89
C GLN A 183 5.22 13.23 0.50
N VAL A 184 4.28 13.11 1.44
CA VAL A 184 4.47 13.55 2.82
C VAL A 184 4.50 12.33 3.72
N THR A 185 5.58 12.16 4.48
CA THR A 185 5.66 11.13 5.53
C THR A 185 4.92 11.63 6.76
N LEU A 186 3.89 10.89 7.17
CA LEU A 186 3.02 11.21 8.30
C LEU A 186 3.52 10.53 9.59
N ALA A 187 4.02 9.30 9.47
CA ALA A 187 4.64 8.56 10.56
C ALA A 187 5.71 7.60 10.01
N ARG A 188 6.70 7.28 10.84
CA ARG A 188 7.75 6.29 10.52
C ARG A 188 8.28 5.65 11.80
N GLY A 189 8.69 4.39 11.69
CA GLY A 189 9.28 3.63 12.78
C GLY A 189 10.05 2.41 12.27
N ASP A 190 10.68 1.72 13.20
CA ASP A 190 11.29 0.40 12.97
C ASP A 190 10.69 -0.58 14.01
N LEU A 191 10.30 -1.76 13.55
CA LEU A 191 9.83 -2.85 14.40
C LEU A 191 10.89 -3.94 14.51
N MET A 192 11.09 -4.42 15.73
CA MET A 192 11.92 -5.56 16.09
C MET A 192 11.03 -6.77 16.42
N ALA A 193 11.63 -7.95 16.56
CA ALA A 193 10.90 -9.14 17.00
C ALA A 193 10.13 -8.90 18.31
N GLY A 194 8.87 -9.34 18.35
CA GLY A 194 7.94 -9.12 19.45
C GLY A 194 7.16 -7.81 19.39
N GLN A 195 7.49 -6.90 18.47
CA GLN A 195 6.81 -5.61 18.35
C GLN A 195 5.71 -5.62 17.29
N SER A 196 4.77 -4.69 17.43
CA SER A 196 3.67 -4.49 16.50
C SER A 196 3.36 -3.02 16.30
N VAL A 197 2.85 -2.68 15.13
CA VAL A 197 2.25 -1.40 14.79
C VAL A 197 0.82 -1.63 14.33
N SER A 198 -0.05 -0.64 14.51
CA SER A 198 -1.34 -0.64 13.85
C SER A 198 -1.70 0.70 13.26
N VAL A 199 -2.48 0.67 12.18
CA VAL A 199 -3.07 1.84 11.55
C VAL A 199 -4.57 1.65 11.41
N THR A 200 -5.33 2.69 11.74
CA THR A 200 -6.76 2.76 11.46
C THR A 200 -6.96 3.86 10.44
N LEU A 201 -7.67 3.58 9.35
CA LEU A 201 -8.04 4.58 8.35
C LEU A 201 -9.56 4.77 8.39
N SER A 202 -10.01 6.01 8.35
CA SER A 202 -11.44 6.36 8.21
C SER A 202 -11.61 7.49 7.20
N ASP A 203 -12.84 7.73 6.76
CA ASP A 203 -13.12 8.89 5.91
C ASP A 203 -12.81 10.18 6.67
N SER A 204 -12.15 11.12 5.99
CA SER A 204 -12.18 12.50 6.46
C SER A 204 -13.58 13.05 6.21
N ASP A 205 -14.28 13.48 7.25
CA ASP A 205 -15.55 14.19 7.05
C ASP A 205 -15.29 15.34 6.08
N ASN A 206 -16.23 15.54 5.14
CA ASN A 206 -16.43 16.88 4.61
C ASN A 206 -16.81 17.74 5.81
N MET A 207 -15.87 18.51 6.35
CA MET A 207 -16.27 19.75 6.98
C MET A 207 -16.82 20.62 5.85
N GLU A 208 -18.06 20.38 5.46
CA GLU A 208 -18.90 21.48 5.00
C GLU A 208 -18.95 22.44 6.18
N GLU A 209 -18.17 23.52 6.08
CA GLU A 209 -18.36 24.69 6.91
C GLU A 209 -19.84 25.05 6.87
N GLY A 210 -20.45 25.17 8.05
CA GLY A 210 -21.78 25.73 8.19
C GLY A 210 -21.86 27.05 7.43
N ALA A 211 -22.84 27.14 6.54
CA ALA A 211 -23.28 28.35 5.88
C ALA A 211 -23.78 29.40 6.88
#